data_AF-A0A924W2L6-F1
#
_entry.id   AF-A0A924W2L6-F1
#
_cell.length_a   1.000
_cell.length_b   1.000
_cell.length_c   1.000
_cell.angle_alpha   90.00
_cell.angle_beta   90.00
_cell.angle_gamma   90.00
#
_symmetry.space_group_name_H-M   'P 1'
#
loop_
_entity.id
_entity.type
_entity.pdbx_description
1 polymer ?
#
loop_
_entity_poly.entity_id
_entity_poly.type
_entity_poly.pdbx_seq_one_letter_code
_entity_poly.pdbx_strand_id
1 'polypeptide(L)'
;MSKPFVVLAVLAAATAATGCASVSRAIGASKTAPDEFRVVTQAPLTLPPDYNLRPPRPGEPRPSELQPTDQARAALFGQEVGQAASQGERTLVAAAGAGTADAEIRDTIDFEAQGVVRRNEGFVDRLLAFGGSGAPRAAPLNAEDESRRLEEDESIRRATGGGQVVIERDRGGFKLPGT
;
A
#
# COMPACT_ATOMS: atom_id res chain seq x y z
N MET A 1 -52.51 40.06 -5.16
CA MET A 1 -51.93 39.25 -4.06
C MET A 1 -51.63 37.77 -4.45
N SER A 2 -51.70 37.37 -5.73
CA SER A 2 -51.55 35.96 -6.14
C SER A 2 -50.12 35.51 -6.47
N LYS A 3 -49.22 36.43 -6.82
CA LYS A 3 -47.82 36.13 -7.18
C LYS A 3 -46.99 35.44 -6.08
N PRO A 4 -47.06 35.83 -4.78
CA PRO A 4 -46.27 35.14 -3.75
C PRO A 4 -46.77 33.71 -3.47
N PHE A 5 -48.08 33.47 -3.61
CA PHE A 5 -48.68 32.14 -3.43
C PHE A 5 -48.25 31.16 -4.54
N VAL A 6 -48.14 31.64 -5.79
CA VAL A 6 -47.65 30.81 -6.90
C VAL A 6 -46.18 30.44 -6.70
N VAL A 7 -45.34 31.37 -6.26
CA VAL A 7 -43.92 31.08 -5.98
C VAL A 7 -43.76 30.07 -4.84
N LEU A 8 -44.54 30.21 -3.76
CA LEU A 8 -44.52 29.28 -2.64
C LEU A 8 -44.96 27.86 -3.06
N ALA A 9 -45.99 27.76 -3.89
CA ALA A 9 -46.50 26.48 -4.40
C ALA A 9 -45.46 25.77 -5.31
N VAL A 10 -44.77 26.52 -6.16
CA VAL A 10 -43.70 25.98 -7.02
C VAL A 10 -42.52 25.50 -6.19
N LEU A 11 -42.13 26.25 -5.15
CA LEU A 11 -41.03 25.88 -4.26
C LEU A 11 -41.36 24.59 -3.47
N ALA A 12 -42.58 24.49 -2.95
CA ALA A 12 -43.06 23.31 -2.23
C ALA A 12 -43.09 22.06 -3.14
N ALA A 13 -43.57 22.21 -4.37
CA ALA A 13 -43.57 21.13 -5.36
C ALA A 13 -42.15 20.67 -5.72
N ALA A 14 -41.20 21.60 -5.86
CA ALA A 14 -39.80 21.26 -6.13
C ALA A 14 -39.16 20.45 -4.99
N THR A 15 -39.44 20.80 -3.72
CA THR A 15 -38.93 20.04 -2.56
C THR A 15 -39.60 18.68 -2.38
N ALA A 16 -40.86 18.52 -2.79
CA ALA A 16 -41.55 17.24 -2.73
C ALA A 16 -41.00 16.23 -3.77
N ALA A 17 -40.61 16.71 -4.96
CA ALA A 17 -40.08 15.86 -6.03
C ALA A 17 -38.71 15.25 -5.71
N THR A 18 -37.88 15.88 -4.87
CA THR A 18 -36.54 15.37 -4.50
C THR A 18 -36.57 14.18 -3.54
N GLY A 19 -37.71 13.88 -2.89
CA GLY A 19 -37.85 12.80 -1.92
C GLY A 19 -38.20 11.42 -2.49
N CYS A 20 -38.77 11.35 -3.70
CA CYS A 20 -39.32 10.11 -4.27
C CYS A 20 -38.26 9.02 -4.52
N ALA A 21 -37.00 9.39 -4.80
CA ALA A 21 -35.91 8.43 -5.02
C ALA A 21 -35.39 7.78 -3.72
N SER A 22 -35.56 8.43 -2.57
CA SER A 22 -35.19 7.88 -1.25
C SER A 22 -36.28 6.94 -0.73
N VAL A 23 -37.54 7.32 -0.90
CA VAL A 23 -38.70 6.50 -0.50
C VAL A 23 -38.75 5.19 -1.29
N SER A 24 -38.50 5.21 -2.60
CA SER A 24 -38.47 3.98 -3.42
C SER A 24 -37.37 3.00 -2.99
N ARG A 25 -36.24 3.51 -2.49
CA ARG A 25 -35.16 2.71 -1.91
C ARG A 25 -35.52 2.17 -0.52
N ALA A 26 -36.16 2.98 0.32
CA ALA A 26 -36.60 2.58 1.67
C ALA A 26 -37.72 1.53 1.67
N ILE A 27 -38.63 1.57 0.68
CA ILE A 27 -39.72 0.58 0.52
C ILE A 27 -39.30 -0.67 -0.27
N GLY A 28 -38.01 -0.82 -0.60
CA GLY A 28 -37.49 -2.00 -1.30
C GLY A 28 -37.91 -2.12 -2.77
N ALA A 29 -38.46 -1.07 -3.38
CA ALA A 29 -38.81 -1.05 -4.79
C ALA A 29 -37.57 -0.92 -5.71
N SER A 30 -36.40 -0.58 -5.16
CA SER A 30 -35.13 -0.63 -5.87
C SER A 30 -34.45 -1.98 -5.70
N LYS A 31 -34.12 -2.64 -6.80
CA LYS A 31 -33.38 -3.90 -6.81
C LYS A 31 -31.91 -3.65 -6.49
N THR A 32 -31.49 -3.94 -5.26
CA THR A 32 -30.07 -4.03 -4.89
C THR A 32 -29.60 -5.43 -5.26
N ALA A 33 -29.03 -5.59 -6.46
CA ALA A 33 -28.41 -6.85 -6.85
C ALA A 33 -27.07 -7.01 -6.10
N PRO A 34 -26.74 -8.21 -5.60
CA PRO A 34 -25.40 -8.51 -5.12
C PRO A 34 -24.37 -8.26 -6.24
N ASP A 35 -23.19 -7.79 -5.86
CA ASP A 35 -22.08 -7.52 -6.78
C ASP A 35 -21.69 -8.81 -7.55
N GLU A 36 -21.99 -8.83 -8.85
CA GLU A 36 -21.74 -9.97 -9.74
C GLU A 36 -20.25 -10.30 -9.92
N PHE A 37 -19.34 -9.41 -9.55
CA PHE A 37 -17.90 -9.67 -9.60
C PHE A 37 -17.37 -10.29 -8.30
N ARG A 38 -18.17 -10.28 -7.23
CA ARG A 38 -17.78 -10.83 -5.94
C ARG A 38 -18.24 -12.28 -5.83
N VAL A 39 -17.66 -13.15 -6.66
CA VAL A 39 -17.94 -14.60 -6.65
C VAL A 39 -17.26 -15.24 -5.44
N VAL A 40 -18.06 -15.67 -4.46
CA VAL A 40 -17.59 -16.48 -3.34
C VAL A 40 -17.76 -17.95 -3.71
N THR A 41 -16.67 -18.71 -3.73
CA THR A 41 -16.72 -20.16 -3.95
C THR A 41 -17.19 -20.85 -2.68
N GLN A 42 -18.36 -21.49 -2.73
CA GLN A 42 -18.80 -22.38 -1.66
C GLN A 42 -18.00 -23.68 -1.69
N ALA A 43 -17.75 -24.25 -0.51
CA ALA A 43 -17.10 -25.55 -0.41
C ALA A 43 -17.92 -26.62 -1.15
N PRO A 44 -17.28 -27.57 -1.85
CA PRO A 44 -18.00 -28.66 -2.51
C PRO A 44 -18.77 -29.48 -1.48
N LEU A 45 -20.03 -29.80 -1.80
CA LEU A 45 -20.86 -30.68 -0.97
C LEU A 45 -20.33 -32.11 -1.09
N THR A 46 -19.37 -32.48 -0.25
CA THR A 46 -18.93 -33.86 -0.09
C THR A 46 -19.79 -34.53 0.97
N LEU A 47 -20.26 -35.74 0.66
CA LEU A 47 -21.03 -36.53 1.61
C LEU A 47 -20.03 -37.15 2.60
N PRO A 48 -20.08 -36.79 3.90
CA PRO A 48 -19.16 -37.37 4.87
C PRO A 48 -19.38 -38.89 4.96
N PRO A 49 -18.33 -39.69 5.20
CA PRO A 49 -18.44 -41.14 5.31
C PRO A 49 -19.30 -41.59 6.50
N ASP A 50 -19.56 -40.70 7.46
CA ASP A 50 -20.38 -40.97 8.64
C ASP A 50 -21.79 -40.35 8.50
N TYR A 51 -22.75 -41.18 8.11
CA TYR A 51 -24.18 -40.86 8.10
C TYR A 51 -24.83 -40.82 9.50
N ASN A 52 -24.03 -40.96 10.56
CA ASN A 52 -24.52 -41.10 11.93
C ASN A 52 -24.55 -39.79 12.73
N LEU A 53 -24.54 -38.65 12.05
CA LEU A 53 -24.71 -37.36 12.71
C LEU A 53 -26.19 -37.20 13.10
N ARG A 54 -26.45 -37.27 14.40
CA ARG A 54 -27.74 -36.88 14.98
C ARG A 54 -28.05 -35.46 14.49
N PRO A 55 -29.28 -35.20 13.97
CA PRO A 55 -29.65 -33.85 13.55
C PRO A 55 -29.31 -32.84 14.66
N PRO A 56 -28.64 -31.72 14.33
CA PRO A 56 -28.32 -30.70 15.32
C PRO A 56 -29.62 -30.29 16.01
N ARG A 57 -29.58 -30.15 17.33
CA ARG A 57 -30.77 -29.74 18.08
C ARG A 57 -31.23 -28.39 17.56
N PRO A 58 -32.56 -28.16 17.41
CA PRO A 58 -33.06 -26.85 17.03
C PRO A 58 -32.48 -25.76 17.95
N GLY A 59 -31.69 -24.85 17.39
CA GLY A 59 -31.04 -23.76 18.14
C GLY A 59 -29.53 -23.91 18.37
N GLU A 60 -28.91 -25.05 18.05
CA GLU A 60 -27.44 -25.17 18.05
C GLU A 60 -26.88 -24.37 16.86
N PRO A 61 -25.81 -23.55 17.06
CA PRO A 61 -25.14 -22.92 15.93
C PRO A 61 -24.68 -24.02 14.97
N ARG A 62 -25.05 -23.86 13.68
CA ARG A 62 -24.49 -24.71 12.63
C ARG A 62 -22.96 -24.58 12.70
N PRO A 63 -22.19 -25.64 12.45
CA PRO A 63 -20.77 -25.50 12.17
C PRO A 63 -20.66 -24.45 11.06
N SER A 64 -20.23 -23.25 11.41
CA SER A 64 -20.21 -22.12 10.49
C SER A 64 -19.21 -22.48 9.39
N GLU A 65 -19.68 -22.48 8.15
CA GLU A 65 -18.79 -22.48 6.98
C GLU A 65 -17.80 -21.33 7.20
N LEU A 66 -16.53 -21.65 7.46
CA LEU A 66 -15.51 -20.61 7.55
C LEU A 66 -15.53 -19.86 6.22
N GLN A 67 -15.51 -18.54 6.27
CA GLN A 67 -15.37 -17.78 5.04
C GLN A 67 -14.08 -18.24 4.32
N PRO A 68 -14.08 -18.40 2.99
CA PRO A 68 -12.92 -18.88 2.26
C PRO A 68 -11.63 -18.09 2.57
N THR A 69 -11.78 -16.79 2.83
CA THR A 69 -10.70 -15.90 3.27
C THR A 69 -10.11 -16.31 4.62
N ASP A 70 -10.94 -16.66 5.60
CA ASP A 70 -10.48 -17.08 6.93
C ASP A 70 -9.82 -18.47 6.86
N GLN A 71 -10.36 -19.37 6.04
CA GLN A 71 -9.75 -20.67 5.78
C GLN A 71 -8.39 -20.53 5.08
N ALA A 72 -8.28 -19.66 4.07
CA ALA A 72 -7.03 -19.40 3.37
C ALA A 72 -6.00 -18.74 4.31
N ARG A 73 -6.42 -17.77 5.13
CA ARG A 73 -5.57 -17.16 6.16
C ARG A 73 -5.05 -18.20 7.15
N ALA A 74 -5.93 -19.08 7.63
CA ALA A 74 -5.55 -20.19 8.51
C ALA A 74 -4.61 -21.19 7.81
N ALA A 75 -4.76 -21.45 6.52
CA ALA A 75 -3.87 -22.34 5.77
C ALA A 75 -2.49 -21.72 5.51
N LEU A 76 -2.42 -20.41 5.24
CA LEU A 76 -1.18 -19.70 4.95
C LEU A 76 -0.37 -19.38 6.20
N PHE A 77 -1.04 -18.92 7.26
CA PHE A 77 -0.39 -18.43 8.47
C PHE A 77 -0.55 -19.37 9.67
N GLY A 78 -1.45 -20.36 9.60
CA GLY A 78 -1.88 -21.12 10.77
C GLY A 78 -2.92 -20.33 11.58
N GLN A 79 -3.72 -21.03 12.40
CA GLN A 79 -4.66 -20.37 13.32
C GLN A 79 -3.97 -19.83 14.59
N GLU A 80 -2.73 -20.23 14.82
CA GLU A 80 -2.05 -20.07 16.11
C GLU A 80 -0.65 -19.45 15.97
N VAL A 81 -0.51 -18.41 15.15
CA VAL A 81 0.76 -17.67 15.02
C VAL A 81 1.18 -17.14 16.40
N GLY A 82 2.28 -17.69 16.93
CA GLY A 82 2.86 -17.25 18.20
C GLY A 82 2.30 -17.91 19.47
N GLN A 83 1.27 -18.78 19.39
CA GLN A 83 0.76 -19.49 20.58
C GLN A 83 1.78 -20.50 21.13
N ALA A 84 2.51 -21.18 20.24
CA ALA A 84 3.57 -22.12 20.58
C ALA A 84 4.95 -21.44 20.80
N ALA A 85 5.02 -20.10 20.79
CA ALA A 85 6.29 -19.40 20.95
C ALA A 85 6.86 -19.58 22.36
N SER A 86 8.15 -19.88 22.43
CA SER A 86 8.91 -19.98 23.67
C SER A 86 8.96 -18.63 24.41
N GLN A 87 9.32 -18.65 25.69
CA GLN A 87 9.49 -17.41 26.45
C GLN A 87 10.55 -16.49 25.80
N GLY A 88 11.63 -17.05 25.27
CA GLY A 88 12.70 -16.29 24.61
C GLY A 88 12.26 -15.64 23.29
N GLU A 89 11.43 -16.31 22.49
CA GLU A 89 10.87 -15.70 21.28
C GLU A 89 9.91 -14.57 21.61
N ARG A 90 9.08 -14.72 22.64
CA ARG A 90 8.18 -13.65 23.09
C ARG A 90 8.95 -12.43 23.61
N THR A 91 10.04 -12.63 24.35
CA THR A 91 10.87 -11.51 24.82
C THR A 91 11.61 -10.83 23.66
N LEU A 92 12.08 -11.59 22.67
CA LEU A 92 12.71 -11.03 21.47
C LEU A 92 11.72 -10.19 20.64
N VAL A 93 10.51 -10.70 20.41
CA VAL A 93 9.44 -10.00 19.69
C VAL A 93 9.00 -8.74 20.44
N ALA A 94 8.91 -8.81 21.78
CA ALA A 94 8.63 -7.65 22.61
C ALA A 94 9.76 -6.60 22.54
N ALA A 95 11.02 -7.03 22.60
CA ALA A 95 12.18 -6.15 22.46
C ALA A 95 12.28 -5.52 21.06
N ALA A 96 11.85 -6.24 20.03
CA ALA A 96 11.74 -5.73 18.66
C ALA A 96 10.54 -4.77 18.45
N GLY A 97 9.71 -4.54 19.48
CA GLY A 97 8.53 -3.67 19.38
C GLY A 97 7.39 -4.25 18.54
N ALA A 98 7.46 -5.52 18.14
CA ALA A 98 6.47 -6.15 17.28
C ALA A 98 5.14 -6.47 18.00
N GLY A 99 5.09 -6.35 19.33
CA GLY A 99 3.86 -6.54 20.12
C GLY A 99 2.84 -5.39 20.01
N THR A 100 3.22 -4.25 19.44
CA THR A 100 2.33 -3.09 19.23
C THR A 100 1.88 -2.93 17.78
N ALA A 101 2.18 -3.88 16.91
CA ALA A 101 1.76 -3.83 15.52
C ALA A 101 0.24 -4.01 15.44
N ASP A 102 -0.45 -3.07 14.79
CA ASP A 102 -1.87 -3.21 14.49
C ASP A 102 -2.07 -4.37 13.51
N ALA A 103 -2.96 -5.30 13.84
CA ALA A 103 -3.27 -6.46 13.01
C ALA A 103 -3.88 -6.04 11.65
N GLU A 104 -4.58 -4.91 11.63
CA GLU A 104 -5.30 -4.36 10.48
C GLU A 104 -4.45 -3.34 9.69
N ILE A 105 -3.16 -3.19 10.02
CA ILE A 105 -2.30 -2.21 9.35
C ILE A 105 -2.18 -2.45 7.85
N ARG A 106 -2.28 -3.72 7.40
CA ARG A 106 -2.24 -4.05 5.97
C ARG A 106 -3.48 -3.55 5.26
N ASP A 107 -4.66 -3.76 5.86
CA ASP A 107 -5.93 -3.29 5.31
C ASP A 107 -5.98 -1.76 5.28
N THR A 108 -5.40 -1.11 6.29
CA THR A 108 -5.22 0.36 6.34
C THR A 108 -4.30 0.85 5.24
N ILE A 109 -3.12 0.24 5.07
CA ILE A 109 -2.17 0.58 4.01
C ILE A 109 -2.79 0.34 2.64
N ASP A 110 -3.50 -0.76 2.45
CA ASP A 110 -4.15 -1.09 1.19
C ASP A 110 -5.22 -0.04 0.88
N PHE A 111 -6.05 0.34 1.85
CA PHE A 111 -7.03 1.41 1.70
C PHE A 111 -6.39 2.76 1.35
N GLU A 112 -5.33 3.14 2.05
CA GLU A 112 -4.56 4.36 1.74
C GLU A 112 -3.91 4.29 0.34
N ALA A 113 -3.44 3.11 -0.05
CA ALA A 113 -2.78 2.85 -1.32
C ALA A 113 -3.73 2.64 -2.50
N GLN A 114 -5.06 2.57 -2.29
CA GLN A 114 -6.03 2.40 -3.37
C GLN A 114 -5.96 3.53 -4.42
N GLY A 115 -5.52 4.73 -4.03
CA GLY A 115 -5.27 5.84 -4.96
C GLY A 115 -3.95 5.74 -5.73
N VAL A 116 -3.00 4.92 -5.26
CA VAL A 116 -1.69 4.73 -5.88
C VAL A 116 -1.78 3.60 -6.90
N VAL A 117 -2.26 3.93 -8.09
CA VAL A 117 -2.14 3.01 -9.22
C VAL A 117 -0.66 2.90 -9.57
N ARG A 118 -0.01 1.80 -9.16
CA ARG A 118 1.33 1.43 -9.64
C ARG A 118 1.25 1.16 -11.14
N ARG A 119 1.37 2.22 -11.95
CA ARG A 119 1.50 2.11 -13.39
C ARG A 119 2.85 1.49 -13.71
N ASN A 120 2.92 0.77 -14.82
CA ASN A 120 4.19 0.28 -15.32
C ASN A 120 5.07 1.48 -15.67
N GLU A 121 6.01 1.82 -14.78
CA GLU A 121 6.93 2.95 -14.94
C GLU A 121 7.64 2.87 -16.29
N GLY A 122 7.98 1.67 -16.77
CA GLY A 122 8.62 1.49 -18.07
C GLY A 122 7.77 1.91 -19.27
N PHE A 123 6.43 1.83 -19.20
CA PHE A 123 5.55 2.37 -20.23
C PHE A 123 5.42 3.90 -20.14
N VAL A 124 5.24 4.41 -18.92
CA VAL A 124 5.09 5.85 -18.67
C VAL A 124 6.38 6.59 -19.01
N ASP A 125 7.53 6.07 -18.60
CA ASP A 125 8.85 6.61 -18.93
C ASP A 125 9.10 6.60 -20.43
N ARG A 126 8.69 5.55 -21.15
CA ARG A 126 8.82 5.49 -22.62
C ARG A 126 7.95 6.54 -23.32
N LEU A 127 6.77 6.82 -22.75
CA LEU A 127 5.87 7.86 -23.26
C LEU A 127 6.42 9.26 -22.96
N LEU A 128 6.93 9.49 -21.74
CA LEU A 128 7.50 10.77 -21.31
C LEU A 128 8.85 11.06 -21.99
N ALA A 129 9.64 10.03 -22.27
CA ALA A 129 10.92 10.13 -22.99
C ALA A 129 10.76 10.07 -24.52
N PHE A 130 9.53 10.04 -25.04
CA PHE A 130 9.29 10.09 -26.48
C PHE A 130 9.79 11.43 -27.04
N GLY A 131 10.86 11.36 -27.84
CA GLY A 131 11.55 12.54 -28.39
C GLY A 131 12.90 12.87 -27.76
N GLY A 132 13.40 12.05 -26.82
CA GLY A 132 14.81 12.10 -26.38
C GLY A 132 15.13 13.05 -25.23
N SER A 133 14.14 13.59 -24.52
CA SER A 133 14.33 14.50 -23.38
C SER A 133 14.21 13.85 -22.00
N GLY A 134 14.39 12.53 -21.90
CA GLY A 134 14.41 11.85 -20.60
C GLY A 134 15.64 12.24 -19.79
N ALA A 135 15.44 12.79 -18.58
CA ALA A 135 16.52 12.94 -17.60
C ALA A 135 17.20 11.57 -17.39
N PRO A 136 18.54 11.52 -17.24
CA PRO A 136 19.22 10.26 -16.99
C PRO A 136 18.58 9.59 -15.79
N ARG A 137 18.16 8.33 -15.99
CA ARG A 137 17.67 7.44 -14.93
C ARG A 137 18.62 7.60 -13.75
N ALA A 138 18.10 7.85 -12.55
CA ALA A 138 18.89 7.67 -11.34
C ALA A 138 19.35 6.21 -11.36
N ALA A 139 20.59 5.98 -11.79
CA ALA A 139 21.19 4.68 -11.75
C ALA A 139 21.14 4.21 -10.28
N PRO A 140 21.00 2.91 -10.01
CA PRO A 140 21.17 2.41 -8.66
C PRO A 140 22.52 2.93 -8.15
N LEU A 141 22.48 3.88 -7.22
CA LEU A 141 23.68 4.43 -6.60
C LEU A 141 24.21 3.35 -5.68
N ASN A 142 25.35 2.79 -6.03
CA ASN A 142 26.06 1.87 -5.15
C ASN A 142 26.58 2.70 -3.96
N ALA A 143 26.14 2.35 -2.76
CA ALA A 143 26.44 3.13 -1.56
C ALA A 143 27.95 3.17 -1.29
N GLU A 144 28.65 2.06 -1.55
CA GLU A 144 30.10 1.95 -1.39
C GLU A 144 30.90 2.76 -2.42
N ASP A 145 30.42 2.88 -3.66
CA ASP A 145 31.12 3.66 -4.70
C ASP A 145 30.90 5.16 -4.49
N GLU A 146 29.70 5.57 -4.06
CA GLU A 146 29.40 6.98 -3.77
C GLU A 146 30.13 7.45 -2.50
N SER A 147 30.25 6.61 -1.47
CA SER A 147 31.01 6.98 -0.27
C SER A 147 32.49 7.21 -0.56
N ARG A 148 33.12 6.36 -1.39
CA ARG A 148 34.51 6.54 -1.84
C ARG A 148 34.70 7.86 -2.58
N ARG A 149 33.79 8.19 -3.49
CA ARG A 149 33.84 9.46 -4.22
C ARG A 149 33.79 10.66 -3.27
N LEU A 150 32.91 10.62 -2.27
CA LEU A 150 32.78 11.68 -1.28
C LEU A 150 34.02 11.80 -0.39
N GLU A 151 34.63 10.68 0.00
CA GLU A 151 35.88 10.63 0.76
C GLU A 151 37.05 11.23 -0.03
N GLU A 152 37.17 10.91 -1.33
CA GLU A 152 38.16 11.49 -2.22
C GLU A 152 37.97 13.01 -2.35
N ASP A 153 36.74 13.47 -2.60
CA ASP A 153 36.41 14.89 -2.69
C ASP A 153 36.68 15.64 -1.37
N GLU A 154 36.44 15.00 -0.21
CA GLU A 154 36.77 15.59 1.09
C GLU A 154 38.28 15.63 1.32
N SER A 155 39.01 14.58 0.93
CA SER A 155 40.48 14.52 1.04
C SER A 155 41.15 15.63 0.21
N ILE A 156 40.65 15.85 -1.01
CA ILE A 156 41.11 16.92 -1.89
C ILE A 156 40.77 18.27 -1.25
N ARG A 157 39.53 18.49 -0.80
CA ARG A 157 39.14 19.75 -0.13
C ARG A 157 39.98 20.06 1.11
N ARG A 158 40.33 19.04 1.90
CA ARG A 158 41.20 19.19 3.08
C ARG A 158 42.62 19.55 2.69
N ALA A 159 43.14 18.99 1.60
CA ALA A 159 44.48 19.28 1.10
C ALA A 159 44.58 20.65 0.38
N THR A 160 43.54 21.06 -0.34
CA THR A 160 43.53 22.29 -1.14
C THR A 160 42.90 23.49 -0.43
N GLY A 161 42.31 23.28 0.75
CA GLY A 161 41.57 24.30 1.50
C GLY A 161 40.33 24.82 0.75
N GLY A 162 39.87 24.11 -0.28
CA GLY A 162 38.77 24.53 -1.16
C GLY A 162 39.15 25.58 -2.21
N GLY A 163 40.44 25.94 -2.32
CA GLY A 163 40.95 26.86 -3.33
C GLY A 163 41.36 26.18 -4.64
N GLN A 164 41.44 26.95 -5.73
CA GLN A 164 41.95 26.45 -7.00
C GLN A 164 43.47 26.23 -6.90
N VAL A 165 43.91 24.97 -7.05
CA VAL A 165 45.34 24.63 -7.05
C VAL A 165 45.91 24.77 -8.46
N VAL A 166 46.87 25.68 -8.62
CA VAL A 166 47.65 25.86 -9.85
C VAL A 166 48.97 25.11 -9.68
N ILE A 167 49.15 24.00 -10.39
CA ILE A 167 50.41 23.25 -10.39
C ILE A 167 51.30 23.85 -11.48
N GLU A 168 52.24 24.71 -11.09
CA GLU A 168 53.27 25.21 -12.00
C GLU A 168 54.52 24.34 -11.89
N ARG A 169 54.95 23.78 -13.02
CA ARG A 169 56.19 23.02 -13.11
C ARG A 169 57.33 24.02 -13.30
N ASP A 170 58.09 24.26 -12.24
CA ASP A 170 59.29 25.10 -12.32
C ASP A 170 60.22 24.51 -13.40
N ARG A 171 60.49 25.31 -14.45
CA ARG A 171 61.44 24.93 -15.50
C ARG A 171 62.82 25.11 -14.91
N GLY A 172 63.30 24.05 -14.25
CA GLY A 172 64.56 24.01 -13.53
C GLY A 172 65.70 24.69 -14.30
N GLY A 173 66.13 25.84 -13.78
CA GLY A 173 67.44 26.39 -14.08
C GLY A 173 68.51 25.43 -13.57
N PHE A 174 69.51 25.16 -14.41
CA PHE A 174 70.66 24.32 -14.09
C PHE A 174 71.36 24.87 -12.84
N LYS A 175 71.22 24.20 -11.68
CA LYS A 175 71.95 24.59 -10.47
C LYS A 175 73.39 24.11 -10.59
N LEU A 176 74.29 25.03 -10.93
CA LEU A 176 75.73 24.79 -10.85
C LEU A 176 76.14 24.61 -9.39
N PRO A 177 76.87 23.54 -9.03
CA PRO A 177 77.41 23.40 -7.68
C PRO A 177 78.64 24.30 -7.55
N GLY A 178 78.55 25.31 -6.68
CA GLY A 178 79.70 26.10 -6.21
C GLY A 178 79.80 27.51 -6.78
N THR A 179 78.99 28.43 -6.25
CA THR A 179 79.34 29.79 -5.80
C THR A 179 78.36 30.20 -4.71
#